data_AF-A0A939T6R5-F1
#
_entry.id   AF-A0A939T6R5-F1
#
_cell.length_a   1.000
_cell.length_b   1.000
_cell.length_c   1.000
_cell.angle_alpha   90.00
_cell.angle_beta   90.00
_cell.angle_gamma   90.00
#
_symmetry.space_group_name_H-M   'P 1'
#
loop_
_entity.id
_entity.type
_entity.pdbx_description
1 polymer ?
#
loop_
_entity_poly.entity_id
_entity_poly.type
_entity_poly.pdbx_seq_one_letter_code
_entity_poly.pdbx_strand_id
1 'polypeptide(L)'
;MRHARDGAAAAMNAASRVLVARGKNEPQELENPDVAWGQRARDGVWVPTKDGQRIHFGIDVPAADTVAQVLRPSLRVFVGIEVDTDIVAQTTASGIRLLTVIHGADAPSEFRFPVSLADGLVLEAMPSGGYDVVHLRYGATVGRLYNPWACDSMYRPVKADYVLEGQTITMRVQHEGSYYPVVADPLYSR
;
A
#
# COMPACT_ATOMS: atom_id res chain seq x y z
N MET A 1 15.99 -18.18 8.05
CA MET A 1 15.58 -17.19 9.07
C MET A 1 16.44 -15.92 9.09
N ARG A 2 17.78 -15.99 9.00
CA ARG A 2 18.65 -14.79 8.98
C ARG A 2 18.41 -13.89 7.74
N HIS A 3 18.45 -14.45 6.54
CA HIS A 3 18.17 -13.73 5.29
C HIS A 3 16.81 -13.01 5.24
N ALA A 4 15.75 -13.62 5.78
CA ALA A 4 14.41 -13.00 5.81
C ALA A 4 14.36 -11.79 6.77
N ARG A 5 15.01 -11.90 7.95
CA ARG A 5 15.11 -10.77 8.89
C ARG A 5 15.95 -9.63 8.33
N ASP A 6 16.99 -9.96 7.58
CA ASP A 6 17.84 -8.98 6.91
C ASP A 6 17.06 -8.25 5.79
N GLY A 7 16.21 -8.97 5.04
CA GLY A 7 15.33 -8.39 4.03
C GLY A 7 14.30 -7.42 4.61
N ALA A 8 13.60 -7.80 5.67
CA ALA A 8 12.62 -6.92 6.29
C ALA A 8 13.25 -5.63 6.85
N ALA A 9 14.45 -5.72 7.43
CA ALA A 9 15.19 -4.55 7.88
C ALA A 9 15.63 -3.65 6.71
N ALA A 10 16.07 -4.22 5.59
CA ALA A 10 16.43 -3.47 4.40
C ALA A 10 15.24 -2.71 3.80
N ALA A 11 14.09 -3.39 3.62
CA ALA A 11 12.87 -2.79 3.11
C ALA A 11 12.39 -1.62 3.99
N MET A 12 12.37 -1.81 5.31
CA MET A 12 12.04 -0.73 6.25
C MET A 12 13.01 0.44 6.17
N ASN A 13 14.31 0.19 6.07
CA ASN A 13 15.31 1.26 5.99
C ASN A 13 15.11 2.10 4.73
N ALA A 14 14.82 1.45 3.59
CA ALA A 14 14.50 2.14 2.34
C ALA A 14 13.24 3.01 2.49
N ALA A 15 12.14 2.42 2.93
CA ALA A 15 10.87 3.10 3.16
C ALA A 15 11.02 4.29 4.13
N SER A 16 11.68 4.08 5.26
CA SER A 16 11.88 5.10 6.30
C SER A 16 12.67 6.30 5.79
N ARG A 17 13.77 6.09 5.04
CA ARG A 17 14.56 7.18 4.46
C ARG A 17 13.73 8.05 3.52
N VAL A 18 12.94 7.42 2.65
CA VAL A 18 12.06 8.15 1.73
C VAL A 18 10.98 8.93 2.50
N LEU A 19 10.30 8.31 3.46
CA LEU A 19 9.29 8.99 4.27
C LEU A 19 9.86 10.19 5.03
N VAL A 20 11.05 10.05 5.62
CA VAL A 20 11.75 11.16 6.31
C VAL A 20 12.07 12.30 5.36
N ALA A 21 12.55 11.99 4.15
CA ALA A 21 12.85 13.01 3.13
C ALA A 21 11.59 13.73 2.63
N ARG A 22 10.44 13.04 2.58
CA ARG A 22 9.14 13.62 2.22
C ARG A 22 8.53 14.52 3.31
N GLY A 23 8.94 14.33 4.56
CA GLY A 23 8.67 15.26 5.66
C GLY A 23 7.38 15.00 6.44
N LYS A 24 6.93 16.01 7.21
CA LYS A 24 5.94 15.86 8.30
C LYS A 24 4.49 15.61 7.88
N ASN A 25 4.19 15.67 6.58
CA ASN A 25 2.83 15.48 6.07
C ASN A 25 2.48 14.00 5.84
N GLU A 26 3.44 13.10 6.04
CA GLU A 26 3.20 11.67 5.96
C GLU A 26 2.35 11.20 7.16
N PRO A 27 1.29 10.41 6.95
CA PRO A 27 0.49 9.84 8.02
C PRO A 27 1.37 9.03 8.97
N GLN A 28 1.14 9.24 10.26
CA GLN A 28 1.87 8.53 11.30
C GLN A 28 1.37 7.10 11.41
N GLU A 29 2.32 6.20 11.58
CA GLU A 29 2.04 4.83 11.94
C GLU A 29 1.45 4.78 13.36
N LEU A 30 0.25 4.22 13.48
CA LEU A 30 -0.49 4.14 14.73
C LEU A 30 -1.27 2.82 14.77
N GLU A 31 -1.49 2.28 15.97
CA GLU A 31 -2.39 1.15 16.14
C GLU A 31 -3.83 1.58 15.88
N ASN A 32 -4.58 0.70 15.23
CA ASN A 32 -6.01 0.89 14.97
C ASN A 32 -6.70 -0.48 15.08
N PRO A 33 -7.55 -0.69 16.10
CA PRO A 33 -8.20 -1.98 16.32
C PRO A 33 -9.21 -2.36 15.22
N ASP A 34 -9.67 -1.40 14.42
CA ASP A 34 -10.61 -1.65 13.32
C ASP A 34 -9.91 -2.21 12.06
N VAL A 35 -8.58 -2.11 12.01
CA VAL A 35 -7.74 -2.66 10.94
C VAL A 35 -7.35 -4.09 11.30
N ALA A 36 -7.76 -5.05 10.46
CA ALA A 36 -7.46 -6.47 10.65
C ALA A 36 -6.62 -7.01 9.51
N TRP A 37 -5.34 -7.26 9.79
CA TRP A 37 -4.38 -7.79 8.84
C TRP A 37 -4.47 -9.31 8.76
N GLY A 38 -4.37 -9.82 7.54
CA GLY A 38 -4.13 -11.22 7.27
C GLY A 38 -2.71 -11.66 7.67
N GLN A 39 -2.50 -12.97 7.76
CA GLN A 39 -1.18 -13.52 8.09
C GLN A 39 -0.26 -13.57 6.87
N ARG A 40 -0.84 -13.83 5.70
CA ARG A 40 -0.15 -13.95 4.41
C ARG A 40 -0.51 -12.81 3.47
N ALA A 41 0.31 -12.60 2.44
CA ALA A 41 0.03 -11.58 1.42
C ALA A 41 -1.37 -11.76 0.80
N ARG A 42 -1.76 -12.99 0.43
CA ARG A 42 -3.09 -13.28 -0.14
C ARG A 42 -4.27 -12.93 0.77
N ASP A 43 -4.05 -12.93 2.08
CA ASP A 43 -5.10 -12.68 3.06
C ASP A 43 -5.46 -11.18 3.12
N GLY A 44 -4.56 -10.31 2.65
CA GLY A 44 -4.77 -8.87 2.56
C GLY A 44 -5.06 -8.22 3.91
N VAL A 45 -5.95 -7.23 3.91
CA VAL A 45 -6.31 -6.46 5.10
C VAL A 45 -7.73 -5.91 5.00
N TRP A 46 -8.45 -6.00 6.11
CA TRP A 46 -9.74 -5.33 6.29
C TRP A 46 -9.54 -3.99 6.97
N VAL A 47 -10.14 -2.94 6.43
CA VAL A 47 -10.03 -1.56 6.94
C VAL A 47 -11.41 -0.92 7.13
N PRO A 48 -11.57 -0.01 8.09
CA PRO A 48 -12.84 0.65 8.33
C PRO A 48 -13.16 1.70 7.27
N THR A 49 -14.43 2.04 7.13
CA THR A 49 -14.93 3.27 6.52
C THR A 49 -15.47 4.21 7.62
N LYS A 50 -15.76 5.46 7.26
CA LYS A 50 -16.20 6.51 8.20
C LYS A 50 -17.59 6.23 8.78
N ASP A 51 -18.43 5.54 8.04
CA ASP A 51 -19.78 5.13 8.43
C ASP A 51 -19.83 3.78 9.15
N GLY A 52 -18.67 3.21 9.51
CA GLY A 52 -18.57 1.99 10.32
C GLY A 52 -18.67 0.68 9.52
N GLN A 53 -18.74 0.74 8.19
CA GLN A 53 -18.56 -0.43 7.34
C GLN A 53 -17.08 -0.82 7.24
N ARG A 54 -16.80 -1.90 6.50
CA ARG A 54 -15.43 -2.37 6.24
C ARG A 54 -15.27 -2.69 4.76
N ILE A 55 -14.07 -2.44 4.26
CA ILE A 55 -13.64 -2.86 2.93
C ILE A 55 -12.37 -3.70 3.06
N HIS A 56 -12.12 -4.57 2.08
CA HIS A 56 -10.93 -5.41 2.04
C HIS A 56 -10.00 -4.94 0.93
N PHE A 57 -8.71 -4.82 1.25
CA PHE A 57 -7.63 -4.65 0.28
C PHE A 57 -6.82 -5.95 0.21
N GLY A 58 -6.84 -6.59 -0.95
CA GLY A 58 -5.97 -7.71 -1.30
C GLY A 58 -4.60 -7.25 -1.77
N ILE A 59 -3.63 -8.16 -1.73
CA ILE A 59 -2.29 -7.99 -2.31
C ILE A 59 -2.12 -9.11 -3.34
N ASP A 60 -2.29 -8.79 -4.62
CA ASP A 60 -2.25 -9.76 -5.74
C ASP A 60 -0.81 -9.86 -6.25
N VAL A 61 -0.12 -10.92 -5.81
CA VAL A 61 1.32 -11.14 -6.01
C VAL A 61 1.60 -12.64 -6.19
N PRO A 62 2.64 -13.06 -6.94
CA PRO A 62 2.91 -14.48 -7.16
C PRO A 62 3.26 -15.24 -5.89
N ALA A 63 4.04 -14.65 -4.97
CA ALA A 63 4.36 -15.26 -3.70
C ALA A 63 3.24 -15.02 -2.66
N ALA A 64 2.00 -15.33 -3.03
CA ALA A 64 0.81 -15.01 -2.25
C ALA A 64 0.75 -15.72 -0.87
N ASP A 65 1.52 -16.80 -0.68
CA ASP A 65 1.66 -17.52 0.60
C ASP A 65 2.69 -16.89 1.56
N THR A 66 3.41 -15.85 1.14
CA THR A 66 4.41 -15.16 1.97
C THR A 66 3.77 -14.66 3.26
N VAL A 67 4.26 -15.18 4.38
CA VAL A 67 3.84 -14.78 5.73
C VAL A 67 4.52 -13.48 6.11
N ALA A 68 3.75 -12.52 6.63
CA ALA A 68 4.30 -11.25 7.06
C ALA A 68 5.28 -11.43 8.24
N GLN A 69 6.43 -10.77 8.17
CA GLN A 69 7.25 -10.54 9.36
C GLN A 69 6.62 -9.40 10.16
N VAL A 70 5.91 -9.75 11.22
CA VAL A 70 5.33 -8.76 12.16
C VAL A 70 6.43 -8.22 13.06
N LEU A 71 6.61 -6.91 13.03
CA LEU A 71 7.63 -6.22 13.82
C LEU A 71 7.04 -5.56 15.07
N ARG A 72 5.81 -5.05 14.92
CA ARG A 72 4.94 -4.56 15.99
C ARG A 72 3.49 -4.54 15.46
N PRO A 73 2.46 -4.36 16.30
CA PRO A 73 1.06 -4.50 15.86
C PRO A 73 0.69 -3.64 14.64
N SER A 74 1.24 -2.43 14.55
CA SER A 74 1.03 -1.48 13.45
C SER A 74 1.98 -1.62 12.26
N LEU A 75 3.01 -2.48 12.32
CA LEU A 75 4.00 -2.62 11.24
C LEU A 75 4.39 -4.07 10.97
N ARG A 76 4.27 -4.45 9.70
CA ARG A 76 4.73 -5.74 9.18
C ARG A 76 5.36 -5.58 7.80
N VAL A 77 6.19 -6.54 7.43
CA VAL A 77 6.84 -6.57 6.12
C VAL A 77 6.57 -7.90 5.44
N PHE A 78 6.15 -7.86 4.19
CA PHE A 78 6.10 -9.01 3.29
C PHE A 78 7.33 -8.98 2.40
N VAL A 79 8.28 -9.87 2.65
CA VAL A 79 9.57 -9.92 1.95
C VAL A 79 9.51 -10.90 0.79
N GLY A 80 10.01 -10.51 -0.38
CA GLY A 80 10.05 -11.33 -1.58
C GLY A 80 8.65 -11.70 -2.05
N ILE A 81 7.75 -10.72 -2.13
CA ILE A 81 6.39 -10.97 -2.65
C ILE A 81 6.38 -11.16 -4.18
N GLU A 82 7.43 -10.67 -4.83
CA GLU A 82 7.68 -10.70 -6.27
C GLU A 82 9.18 -10.45 -6.52
N VAL A 83 9.65 -10.60 -7.76
CA VAL A 83 11.03 -10.24 -8.17
C VAL A 83 11.39 -8.85 -7.67
N ASP A 84 12.50 -8.77 -6.93
CA ASP A 84 13.06 -7.54 -6.37
C ASP A 84 12.03 -6.62 -5.67
N THR A 85 10.99 -7.20 -5.06
CA THR A 85 9.89 -6.40 -4.50
C THR A 85 9.48 -6.91 -3.12
N ASP A 86 9.42 -5.96 -2.18
CA ASP A 86 8.86 -6.13 -0.84
C ASP A 86 7.68 -5.18 -0.61
N ILE A 87 6.84 -5.49 0.38
CA ILE A 87 5.81 -4.57 0.88
C ILE A 87 6.02 -4.30 2.37
N VAL A 88 6.18 -3.02 2.72
CA VAL A 88 6.13 -2.52 4.10
C VAL A 88 4.71 -2.03 4.39
N ALA A 89 3.98 -2.79 5.21
CA ALA A 89 2.58 -2.55 5.53
C ALA A 89 2.43 -1.89 6.90
N GLN A 90 1.84 -0.69 6.90
CA GLN A 90 1.62 0.17 8.07
C GLN A 90 0.13 0.34 8.35
N THR A 91 -0.25 0.22 9.61
CA THR A 91 -1.52 0.74 10.11
C THR A 91 -1.36 2.24 10.42
N THR A 92 -2.37 3.04 10.08
CA THR A 92 -2.47 4.46 10.43
C THR A 92 -3.71 4.70 11.31
N ALA A 93 -3.83 5.89 11.90
CA ALA A 93 -5.00 6.25 12.72
C ALA A 93 -6.34 6.07 11.99
N SER A 94 -6.35 6.21 10.67
CA SER A 94 -7.56 6.22 9.85
C SER A 94 -7.58 5.15 8.75
N GLY A 95 -6.55 4.30 8.64
CA GLY A 95 -6.51 3.27 7.61
C GLY A 95 -5.17 2.56 7.55
N ILE A 96 -4.62 2.45 6.34
CA ILE A 96 -3.42 1.66 6.06
C ILE A 96 -2.56 2.32 5.00
N ARG A 97 -1.30 1.90 4.96
CA ARG A 97 -0.34 2.19 3.91
C ARG A 97 0.40 0.91 3.53
N LEU A 98 0.59 0.68 2.23
CA LEU A 98 1.26 -0.51 1.70
C LEU A 98 2.47 -0.11 0.84
N LEU A 99 3.54 0.38 1.47
CA LEU A 99 4.71 0.85 0.74
C LEU A 99 5.37 -0.30 -0.03
N THR A 100 5.34 -0.21 -1.35
CA THR A 100 6.03 -1.14 -2.25
C THR A 100 7.47 -0.68 -2.38
N VAL A 101 8.42 -1.55 -2.01
CA VAL A 101 9.86 -1.30 -2.11
C VAL A 101 10.38 -2.10 -3.29
N ILE A 102 10.79 -1.40 -4.34
CA ILE A 102 11.29 -1.92 -5.60
C ILE A 102 12.82 -1.85 -5.53
N HIS A 103 13.50 -2.99 -5.48
CA HIS A 103 14.95 -3.09 -5.24
C HIS A 103 15.81 -3.02 -6.49
N GLY A 104 15.24 -3.26 -7.68
CA GLY A 104 16.03 -3.41 -8.90
C GLY A 104 15.26 -3.21 -10.20
N ALA A 105 16.00 -3.25 -11.31
CA ALA A 105 15.48 -3.06 -12.66
C ALA A 105 14.59 -4.21 -13.15
N ASP A 106 14.76 -5.40 -12.57
CA ASP A 106 14.00 -6.59 -12.96
C ASP A 106 12.66 -6.71 -12.22
N ALA A 107 12.39 -5.82 -11.26
CA ALA A 107 11.09 -5.75 -10.60
C ALA A 107 9.98 -5.31 -11.58
N PRO A 108 8.72 -5.73 -11.36
CA PRO A 108 7.61 -5.29 -12.19
C PRO A 108 7.32 -3.80 -11.99
N SER A 109 6.66 -3.20 -12.98
CA SER A 109 6.19 -1.82 -12.94
C SER A 109 4.72 -1.69 -12.53
N GLU A 110 4.01 -2.81 -12.31
CA GLU A 110 2.59 -2.83 -11.96
C GLU A 110 2.34 -3.65 -10.68
N PHE A 111 1.62 -3.08 -9.73
CA PHE A 111 1.28 -3.70 -8.44
C PHE A 111 -0.22 -3.67 -8.21
N ARG A 112 -0.80 -4.84 -7.98
CA ARG A 112 -2.25 -5.04 -8.03
C ARG A 112 -2.85 -5.19 -6.63
N PHE A 113 -3.90 -4.42 -6.37
CA PHE A 113 -4.65 -4.39 -5.12
C PHE A 113 -6.14 -4.62 -5.40
N PRO A 114 -6.62 -5.87 -5.37
CA PRO A 114 -8.06 -6.16 -5.39
C PRO A 114 -8.76 -5.49 -4.21
N VAL A 115 -9.90 -4.87 -4.44
CA VAL A 115 -10.69 -4.18 -3.41
C VAL A 115 -12.08 -4.79 -3.35
N SER A 116 -12.41 -5.40 -2.21
CA SER A 116 -13.79 -5.84 -1.95
C SER A 116 -14.53 -4.76 -1.16
N LEU A 117 -15.61 -4.25 -1.74
CA LEU A 117 -16.46 -3.22 -1.16
C LEU A 117 -17.68 -3.87 -0.49
N ALA A 118 -18.14 -3.29 0.61
CA ALA A 118 -19.43 -3.65 1.19
C ALA A 118 -20.60 -3.17 0.30
N ASP A 119 -21.77 -3.77 0.49
CA ASP A 119 -22.96 -3.43 -0.28
C ASP A 119 -23.30 -1.94 -0.19
N GLY A 120 -23.54 -1.31 -1.35
CA GLY A 120 -23.86 0.12 -1.43
C GLY A 120 -22.64 1.05 -1.43
N LEU A 121 -21.42 0.52 -1.40
CA LEU A 121 -20.18 1.27 -1.60
C LEU A 121 -19.67 1.14 -3.04
N VAL A 122 -19.12 2.23 -3.58
CA VAL A 122 -18.46 2.29 -4.89
C VAL A 122 -17.15 3.05 -4.81
N LEU A 123 -16.25 2.79 -5.77
CA LEU A 123 -15.06 3.61 -5.99
C LEU A 123 -15.36 4.67 -7.06
N GLU A 124 -15.10 5.93 -6.73
CA GLU A 124 -15.21 7.06 -7.65
C GLU A 124 -13.84 7.68 -7.89
N ALA A 125 -13.43 7.80 -9.16
CA ALA A 125 -12.15 8.39 -9.52
C ALA A 125 -12.12 9.89 -9.19
N MET A 126 -11.02 10.36 -8.61
CA MET A 126 -10.80 11.77 -8.32
C MET A 126 -9.91 12.43 -9.37
N PRO A 127 -10.06 13.74 -9.63
CA PRO A 127 -9.13 14.50 -10.48
C PRO A 127 -7.66 14.46 -10.02
N SER A 128 -7.41 14.18 -8.74
CA SER A 128 -6.06 14.02 -8.19
C SER A 128 -5.38 12.71 -8.61
N GLY A 129 -6.11 11.75 -9.17
CA GLY A 129 -5.61 10.41 -9.53
C GLY A 129 -5.80 9.34 -8.45
N GLY A 130 -6.48 9.66 -7.34
CA GLY A 130 -6.93 8.70 -6.34
C GLY A 130 -8.39 8.26 -6.54
N TYR A 131 -8.95 7.55 -5.55
CA TYR A 131 -10.35 7.13 -5.55
C TYR A 131 -11.02 7.45 -4.21
N ASP A 132 -12.25 7.97 -4.27
CA ASP A 132 -13.14 8.04 -3.12
C ASP A 132 -13.95 6.75 -3.00
N VAL A 133 -14.14 6.28 -1.77
CA VAL A 133 -15.14 5.25 -1.44
C VAL A 133 -16.43 6.00 -1.10
N VAL A 134 -17.44 5.88 -1.95
CA VAL A 134 -18.70 6.63 -1.84
C VAL A 134 -19.85 5.70 -1.49
N HIS A 135 -20.67 6.12 -0.52
CA HIS A 135 -21.89 5.42 -0.17
C HIS A 135 -23.05 5.87 -1.06
N LEU A 136 -23.56 4.97 -1.92
CA LEU A 136 -24.57 5.27 -2.94
C LEU A 136 -25.86 5.87 -2.39
N ARG A 137 -26.32 5.41 -1.21
CA ARG A 137 -27.58 5.91 -0.60
C ARG A 137 -27.55 7.40 -0.24
N TYR A 138 -26.39 7.93 0.19
CA TYR A 138 -26.29 9.31 0.68
C TYR A 138 -25.32 10.18 -0.14
N GLY A 139 -24.60 9.59 -1.10
CA GLY A 139 -23.58 10.29 -1.91
C GLY A 139 -22.39 10.80 -1.10
N ALA A 140 -22.12 10.22 0.07
CA ALA A 140 -21.07 10.67 0.96
C ALA A 140 -19.78 9.86 0.77
N THR A 141 -18.64 10.55 0.72
CA THR A 141 -17.32 9.92 0.82
C THR A 141 -17.13 9.35 2.24
N VAL A 142 -16.93 8.03 2.32
CA VAL A 142 -16.72 7.28 3.57
C VAL A 142 -15.31 6.67 3.65
N GLY A 143 -14.48 6.91 2.65
CA GLY A 143 -13.06 6.62 2.65
C GLY A 143 -12.40 7.10 1.37
N ARG A 144 -11.08 7.01 1.31
CA ARG A 144 -10.27 7.54 0.22
C ARG A 144 -8.99 6.73 0.07
N LEU A 145 -8.73 6.28 -1.14
CA LEU A 145 -7.39 5.91 -1.60
C LEU A 145 -6.75 7.16 -2.23
N TYR A 146 -5.73 7.70 -1.59
CA TYR A 146 -5.03 8.87 -2.09
C TYR A 146 -4.27 8.55 -3.37
N ASN A 147 -4.06 9.57 -4.23
CA ASN A 147 -3.24 9.39 -5.42
C ASN A 147 -1.86 8.82 -5.04
N PRO A 148 -1.31 7.92 -5.85
CA PRO A 148 -0.05 7.30 -5.52
C PRO A 148 1.08 8.31 -5.67
N TRP A 149 2.17 8.06 -4.98
CA TRP A 149 3.45 8.69 -5.26
C TRP A 149 4.54 7.62 -5.28
N ALA A 150 5.63 7.91 -5.99
CA ALA A 150 6.86 7.11 -5.90
C ALA A 150 8.09 8.01 -5.82
N CYS A 151 9.15 7.50 -5.20
CA CYS A 151 10.38 8.23 -4.94
C CYS A 151 11.58 7.28 -4.99
N ASP A 152 12.66 7.69 -5.65
CA ASP A 152 13.88 6.90 -5.76
C ASP A 152 14.81 7.08 -4.54
N SER A 153 15.92 6.35 -4.49
CA SER A 153 16.86 6.42 -3.35
C SER A 153 17.67 7.73 -3.28
N MET A 154 17.59 8.56 -4.33
CA MET A 154 18.12 9.92 -4.38
C MET A 154 17.04 10.97 -4.05
N TYR A 155 15.87 10.51 -3.58
CA TYR A 155 14.69 11.31 -3.22
C TYR A 155 14.07 12.08 -4.38
N ARG A 156 14.25 11.58 -5.60
CA ARG A 156 13.66 12.16 -6.81
C ARG A 156 12.28 11.57 -7.04
N PRO A 157 11.28 12.38 -7.46
CA PRO A 157 9.96 11.86 -7.76
C PRO A 157 10.04 10.89 -8.94
N VAL A 158 9.41 9.73 -8.76
CA VAL A 158 9.19 8.73 -9.81
C VAL A 158 7.71 8.77 -10.15
N LYS A 159 7.39 8.73 -11.45
CA LYS A 159 5.98 8.79 -11.88
C LYS A 159 5.25 7.53 -11.41
N ALA A 160 4.14 7.73 -10.72
CA ALA A 160 3.21 6.69 -10.35
C ALA A 160 1.77 7.14 -10.58
N ASP A 161 0.91 6.20 -10.97
CA ASP A 161 -0.52 6.44 -11.20
C ASP A 161 -1.34 5.16 -10.97
N TYR A 162 -2.67 5.30 -10.88
CA TYR A 162 -3.57 4.16 -10.78
C TYR A 162 -4.37 3.94 -12.05
N VAL A 163 -4.71 2.67 -12.27
CA VAL A 163 -5.79 2.24 -13.17
C VAL A 163 -6.73 1.33 -12.38
N LEU A 164 -8.05 1.51 -12.55
CA LEU A 164 -9.07 0.65 -11.96
C LEU A 164 -9.69 -0.22 -13.05
N GLU A 165 -9.62 -1.54 -12.88
CA GLU A 165 -10.26 -2.53 -13.75
C GLU A 165 -11.17 -3.43 -12.92
N GLY A 166 -12.48 -3.30 -13.11
CA GLY A 166 -13.46 -3.96 -12.26
C GLY A 166 -13.31 -3.51 -10.80
N GLN A 167 -12.82 -4.40 -9.95
CA GLN A 167 -12.55 -4.16 -8.53
C GLN A 167 -11.06 -4.20 -8.19
N THR A 168 -10.17 -4.19 -9.19
CA THR A 168 -8.72 -4.21 -8.96
C THR A 168 -8.11 -2.86 -9.28
N ILE A 169 -7.46 -2.27 -8.27
CA ILE A 169 -6.65 -1.07 -8.43
C ILE A 169 -5.22 -1.52 -8.74
N THR A 170 -4.70 -1.11 -9.89
CA THR A 170 -3.31 -1.35 -10.28
C THR A 170 -2.53 -0.06 -10.12
N MET A 171 -1.52 -0.07 -9.25
CA MET A 171 -0.52 0.99 -9.14
C MET A 171 0.58 0.75 -10.17
N ARG A 172 0.76 1.69 -11.09
CA ARG A 172 1.83 1.67 -12.07
C ARG A 172 2.95 2.59 -11.62
N VAL A 173 4.20 2.13 -11.69
CA VAL A 173 5.39 2.90 -11.28
C VAL A 173 6.42 2.86 -12.41
N GLN A 174 6.76 4.03 -12.96
CA GLN A 174 7.72 4.16 -14.06
C GLN A 174 9.16 4.21 -13.51
N HIS A 175 9.62 3.12 -12.89
CA HIS A 175 10.87 3.08 -12.13
C HIS A 175 12.12 2.72 -12.95
N GLU A 176 11.98 2.30 -14.21
CA GLU A 176 13.13 1.99 -15.07
C GLU A 176 14.09 3.18 -15.17
N GLY A 177 15.39 2.93 -14.99
CA GLY A 177 16.43 3.97 -14.98
C GLY A 177 16.52 4.81 -13.70
N SER A 178 15.73 4.49 -12.66
CA SER A 178 15.78 5.18 -11.37
C SER A 178 16.94 4.71 -10.49
N TYR A 179 17.25 5.46 -9.44
CA TYR A 179 18.17 4.99 -8.39
C TYR A 179 17.44 4.11 -7.39
N TYR A 180 17.82 2.84 -7.31
CA TYR A 180 17.16 1.88 -6.43
C TYR A 180 17.64 1.97 -4.97
N PRO A 181 16.82 1.55 -3.99
CA PRO A 181 15.43 1.14 -4.16
C PRO A 181 14.49 2.33 -4.44
N VAL A 182 13.44 2.08 -5.24
CA VAL A 182 12.30 2.98 -5.40
C VAL A 182 11.23 2.58 -4.40
N VAL A 183 10.62 3.56 -3.74
CA VAL A 183 9.50 3.35 -2.81
C VAL A 183 8.25 3.98 -3.40
N ALA A 184 7.17 3.20 -3.50
CA ALA A 184 5.87 3.66 -3.98
C ALA A 184 4.77 3.44 -2.92
N ASP A 185 3.84 4.39 -2.84
CA ASP A 185 2.82 4.42 -1.79
C ASP A 185 1.40 4.42 -2.35
N PRO A 186 0.62 3.38 -2.02
CA PRO A 186 -0.81 3.49 -1.85
C PRO A 186 -1.18 3.69 -0.36
N LEU A 187 -1.86 4.81 -0.10
CA LEU A 187 -2.38 5.20 1.21
C LEU A 187 -3.92 5.22 1.18
N TYR A 188 -4.54 4.45 2.08
CA TYR A 188 -5.97 4.52 2.34
C TYR A 188 -6.27 5.16 3.70
N SER A 189 -7.29 6.03 3.73
CA SER A 189 -7.90 6.58 4.94
C SER A 189 -9.42 6.54 4.84
N ARG A 190 -10.10 6.18 5.92
CA ARG A 190 -11.52 6.50 6.09
C ARG A 190 -11.77 8.01 6.28
#